data_AF-A0A7V2IQN1-F1
#
_entry.id   AF-A0A7V2IQN1-F1
#
_cell.length_a   1.000
_cell.length_b   1.000
_cell.length_c   1.000
_cell.angle_alpha   90.00
_cell.angle_beta   90.00
_cell.angle_gamma   90.00
#
_symmetry.space_group_name_H-M   'P 1'
#
loop_
_entity.id
_entity.type
_entity.pdbx_description
1 polymer ?
#
loop_
_entity_poly.entity_id
_entity_poly.type
_entity_poly.pdbx_seq_one_letter_code
_entity_poly.pdbx_strand_id
1 'polypeptide(L)'
;METQERYQAKGGEYVEPDGWRFGNKLERTDEGPVGEFPGCRFRLTPPVHEEVSLAVNVHVTGRDHWHGPSECWRCRCRIEYVGEDEPSTFGGGWLYHN
;
A
#
# COMPACT_ATOMS: atom_id res chain seq x y z
N MET A 1 -2.83 -21.99 -9.14
CA MET A 1 -1.73 -21.04 -8.83
C MET A 1 -2.12 -19.59 -9.09
N GLU A 2 -3.23 -19.30 -9.80
CA GLU A 2 -3.75 -17.92 -10.00
C GLU A 2 -4.35 -17.26 -8.76
N THR A 3 -4.86 -18.03 -7.80
CA THR A 3 -5.62 -17.47 -6.67
C THR A 3 -4.75 -16.69 -5.70
N GLN A 4 -3.43 -16.94 -5.58
CA GLN A 4 -2.58 -16.23 -4.61
C GLN A 4 -2.07 -14.88 -5.12
N GLU A 5 -1.79 -14.74 -6.42
CA GLU A 5 -1.27 -13.49 -6.99
C GLU A 5 -2.32 -12.37 -7.06
N ARG A 6 -3.61 -12.71 -7.05
CA ARG A 6 -4.71 -11.74 -7.04
C ARG A 6 -4.92 -11.07 -5.68
N TYR A 7 -4.38 -11.63 -4.59
CA TYR A 7 -4.51 -11.08 -3.24
C TYR A 7 -3.19 -10.49 -2.72
N GLN A 8 -2.27 -10.15 -3.61
CA GLN A 8 -1.07 -9.40 -3.26
C GLN A 8 -1.14 -8.01 -3.87
N ALA A 9 -0.81 -7.00 -3.07
CA ALA A 9 -0.60 -5.67 -3.60
C ALA A 9 0.53 -5.66 -4.64
N LYS A 10 0.47 -4.71 -5.57
CA LYS A 10 1.40 -4.55 -6.68
C LYS A 10 1.85 -3.10 -6.80
N GLY A 11 3.04 -2.90 -7.35
CA GLY A 11 3.51 -1.56 -7.69
C GLY A 11 2.57 -0.92 -8.70
N GLY A 12 2.25 0.36 -8.48
CA GLY A 12 1.33 1.12 -9.31
C GLY A 12 -0.13 1.11 -8.85
N GLU A 13 -0.52 0.20 -7.95
CA GLU A 13 -1.81 0.25 -7.26
C GLU A 13 -1.87 1.40 -6.26
N TYR A 14 -3.05 1.72 -5.75
CA TYR A 14 -3.24 2.79 -4.77
C TYR A 14 -3.70 2.22 -3.44
N VAL A 15 -3.13 2.69 -2.33
CA VAL A 15 -3.60 2.37 -0.99
C VAL A 15 -4.05 3.64 -0.26
N GLU A 16 -5.21 3.57 0.38
CA GLU A 16 -5.76 4.62 1.23
C GLU A 16 -5.77 4.11 2.67
N PRO A 17 -4.82 4.54 3.52
CA PRO A 17 -4.89 4.26 4.94
C PRO A 17 -6.17 4.80 5.56
N ASP A 18 -6.72 4.09 6.54
CA ASP A 18 -7.92 4.53 7.24
C ASP A 18 -7.70 5.90 7.89
N GLY A 19 -8.66 6.81 7.67
CA GLY A 19 -8.59 8.19 8.17
C GLY A 19 -7.83 9.16 7.24
N TRP A 20 -7.22 8.66 6.16
CA TRP A 20 -6.66 9.53 5.13
C TRP A 20 -7.75 9.96 4.15
N ARG A 21 -7.56 11.13 3.54
CA ARG A 21 -8.54 11.70 2.60
C ARG A 21 -8.36 11.17 1.17
N PHE A 22 -7.19 10.65 0.83
CA PHE A 22 -6.82 10.26 -0.53
C PHE A 22 -5.94 9.01 -0.51
N GLY A 23 -6.15 8.14 -1.50
CA GLY A 23 -5.26 7.01 -1.79
C GLY A 23 -3.94 7.46 -2.41
N ASN A 24 -2.88 6.73 -2.12
CA ASN A 24 -1.53 7.02 -2.57
C ASN A 24 -0.97 5.84 -3.32
N LYS A 25 -0.20 6.13 -4.36
CA LYS A 25 0.36 5.11 -5.23
C LYS A 25 1.42 4.32 -4.46
N LEU A 26 1.36 3.00 -4.58
CA LEU A 26 2.40 2.09 -4.12
C LEU A 26 3.55 2.11 -5.12
N GLU A 27 4.66 2.70 -4.72
CA GLU A 27 5.90 2.69 -5.50
C GLU A 27 6.76 1.51 -5.04
N ARG A 28 7.44 0.82 -5.95
CA ARG A 28 8.28 -0.31 -5.53
C ARG A 28 9.57 0.19 -4.89
N THR A 29 10.06 -0.57 -3.90
CA THR A 29 11.31 -0.25 -3.19
C THR A 29 12.55 -0.41 -4.06
N ASP A 30 12.52 -1.24 -5.11
CA ASP A 30 13.61 -1.44 -6.07
C ASP A 30 13.67 -0.36 -7.18
N GLU A 31 12.72 0.58 -7.23
CA GLU A 31 12.56 1.52 -8.35
C GLU A 31 12.84 3.00 -7.98
N GLY A 32 13.41 3.30 -6.81
CA GLY A 32 13.53 4.69 -6.31
C GLY A 32 14.84 5.03 -5.57
N PRO A 33 15.11 6.34 -5.32
CA PRO A 33 16.44 6.87 -5.01
C PRO A 33 16.91 6.69 -3.55
N VAL A 34 15.98 6.39 -2.64
CA VAL A 34 16.27 6.13 -1.23
C VAL A 34 16.41 4.62 -1.06
N GLY A 35 17.49 4.18 -0.44
CA GLY A 35 17.95 2.79 -0.42
C GLY A 35 16.94 1.76 0.06
N GLU A 36 17.29 0.50 -0.20
CA GLU A 36 16.53 -0.71 0.12
C GLU A 36 16.11 -0.72 1.59
N PHE A 37 14.81 -0.53 1.86
CA PHE A 37 14.23 -0.92 3.15
C PHE A 37 14.18 -2.45 3.20
N PRO A 38 15.10 -3.13 3.89
CA PRO A 38 15.20 -4.58 3.81
C PRO A 38 13.93 -5.20 4.43
N GLY A 39 13.26 -6.08 3.68
CA GLY A 39 11.99 -6.68 4.11
C GLY A 39 10.74 -5.87 3.77
N CYS A 40 10.88 -4.77 3.02
CA CYS A 40 9.77 -3.96 2.57
C CYS A 40 9.56 -4.04 1.04
N ARG A 41 8.30 -4.21 0.61
CA ARG A 41 7.94 -4.34 -0.81
C ARG A 41 7.59 -3.00 -1.47
N PHE A 42 7.08 -2.02 -0.72
CA PHE A 42 6.57 -0.77 -1.28
C PHE A 42 7.02 0.47 -0.51
N ARG A 43 6.86 1.61 -1.16
CA ARG A 43 6.90 2.94 -0.58
C ARG A 43 5.56 3.62 -0.76
N LEU A 44 5.19 4.40 0.25
CA LEU A 44 3.99 5.21 0.29
C LEU A 44 4.38 6.65 0.62
N THR A 45 4.13 7.57 -0.30
CA THR A 45 4.32 9.01 -0.07
C THR A 45 2.97 9.61 0.31
N PRO A 46 2.81 10.19 1.52
CA PRO A 46 1.58 10.88 1.90
C PRO A 46 1.36 12.11 1.01
N PRO A 47 0.11 12.39 0.61
CA PRO A 47 -0.18 13.50 -0.31
C PRO A 47 -0.07 14.86 0.38
N VAL A 48 -0.03 14.87 1.72
CA VAL A 48 0.11 16.07 2.56
C VAL A 48 1.56 16.35 2.96
N HIS A 49 2.45 15.37 2.79
CA HIS A 49 3.85 15.40 3.19
C HIS A 49 4.68 14.73 2.10
N GLU A 50 4.72 15.34 0.91
CA GLU A 50 5.37 14.77 -0.28
C GLU A 50 6.88 14.53 -0.08
N GLU A 51 7.48 15.23 0.88
CA GLU A 51 8.87 15.04 1.33
C GLU A 51 9.09 13.78 2.19
N VAL A 52 8.02 13.15 2.68
CA VAL A 52 8.08 11.96 3.53
C VAL A 52 7.73 10.72 2.71
N SER A 53 8.61 9.73 2.68
CA SER A 53 8.31 8.42 2.11
C SER A 53 8.28 7.37 3.22
N LEU A 54 7.21 6.59 3.30
CA LEU A 54 7.04 5.53 4.29
C LEU A 54 7.27 4.17 3.63
N ALA A 55 8.12 3.35 4.22
CA ALA A 55 8.28 1.96 3.84
C ALA A 55 7.07 1.15 4.31
N VAL A 56 6.38 0.46 3.39
CA VAL A 56 5.20 -0.33 3.74
C VAL A 56 5.15 -1.72 3.09
N ASN A 57 4.59 -2.68 3.83
CA ASN A 57 4.02 -3.90 3.27
C ASN A 57 2.49 -3.82 3.33
N VAL A 58 1.84 -4.24 2.24
CA VAL A 58 0.37 -4.25 2.15
C VAL A 58 -0.12 -5.68 2.04
N HIS A 59 -0.98 -6.07 2.98
CA HIS A 59 -1.58 -7.39 3.05
C HIS A 59 -3.06 -7.30 2.77
N VAL A 60 -3.54 -7.94 1.70
CA VAL A 60 -4.98 -8.01 1.42
C VAL A 60 -5.65 -8.93 2.45
N THR A 61 -6.69 -8.43 3.10
CA THR A 61 -7.42 -9.14 4.16
C THR A 61 -8.90 -9.34 3.83
N GLY A 62 -9.42 -8.62 2.84
CA GLY A 62 -10.84 -8.65 2.45
C GLY A 62 -11.09 -9.21 1.06
N ARG A 63 -12.37 -9.28 0.70
CA ARG A 63 -12.81 -9.57 -0.68
C ARG A 63 -12.87 -8.27 -1.49
N ASP A 64 -12.77 -8.42 -2.80
CA ASP A 64 -12.97 -7.31 -3.72
C ASP A 64 -14.41 -6.81 -3.70
N HIS A 65 -14.56 -5.51 -3.84
CA HIS A 65 -15.82 -4.84 -4.03
C HIS A 65 -15.63 -3.69 -5.02
N TRP A 66 -16.64 -3.50 -5.87
CA TRP A 66 -16.64 -2.46 -6.87
C TRP A 66 -16.80 -1.09 -6.19
N HIS A 67 -15.94 -0.13 -6.54
CA HIS A 67 -15.99 1.23 -6.05
C HIS A 67 -16.38 2.18 -7.18
N GLY A 68 -17.70 2.43 -7.28
CA GLY A 68 -18.30 3.28 -8.32
C GLY A 68 -17.63 4.65 -8.51
N PRO A 69 -17.34 5.43 -7.46
CA PRO A 69 -16.75 6.77 -7.61
C PRO A 69 -15.39 6.80 -8.32
N SER A 70 -14.59 5.74 -8.21
CA SER A 70 -13.27 5.64 -8.84
C SER A 70 -13.24 4.64 -10.00
N GLU A 71 -14.39 4.06 -10.35
CA GLU A 71 -14.56 3.05 -11.40
C GLU A 71 -13.52 1.91 -11.34
N CYS A 72 -13.20 1.43 -10.14
CA CYS A 72 -12.20 0.39 -9.93
C CYS A 72 -12.63 -0.60 -8.84
N TRP A 73 -11.87 -1.69 -8.71
CA TRP A 73 -12.01 -2.62 -7.59
C TRP A 73 -11.22 -2.13 -6.39
N ARG A 74 -11.71 -2.41 -5.19
CA ARG A 74 -10.91 -2.28 -3.97
C ARG A 74 -11.16 -3.42 -3.01
N CYS A 75 -10.28 -3.59 -2.04
CA CYS A 75 -10.42 -4.57 -0.96
C CYS A 75 -9.84 -4.02 0.34
N ARG A 76 -10.28 -4.60 1.48
CA ARG A 76 -9.66 -4.28 2.77
C ARG A 76 -8.25 -4.83 2.81
N CYS A 77 -7.34 -4.05 3.35
CA CYS A 77 -5.97 -4.45 3.60
C CYS A 77 -5.51 -4.05 5.01
N ARG A 78 -4.46 -4.74 5.47
CA ARG A 78 -3.62 -4.31 6.58
C ARG A 78 -2.34 -3.74 6.02
N ILE A 79 -1.97 -2.56 6.48
CA ILE A 79 -0.73 -1.87 6.13
C ILE A 79 0.24 -2.08 7.29
N GLU A 80 1.41 -2.63 7.00
CA GLU A 80 2.55 -2.65 7.90
C GLU A 80 3.45 -1.47 7.52
N TYR A 81 3.69 -0.55 8.44
CA TYR A 81 4.68 0.50 8.31
C TYR A 81 5.99 -0.03 8.90
N VAL A 82 6.99 -0.17 8.05
CA VAL A 82 8.29 -0.75 8.41
C VAL A 82 9.16 0.38 8.97
N GLY A 83 9.53 0.26 10.25
CA GLY A 83 10.45 1.19 10.90
C GLY A 83 11.90 0.90 10.49
N GLU A 84 12.71 1.94 10.35
CA GLU A 84 14.17 1.78 10.30
C GLU A 84 14.67 1.46 11.71
N ASP A 85 15.03 0.20 11.96
CA ASP A 85 15.50 -0.30 13.26
C ASP A 85 14.49 -0.19 14.43
N GLU A 86 13.24 0.16 14.13
CA GLU A 86 12.10 0.15 15.07
C GLU A 86 11.09 -0.96 14.72
N PRO A 87 10.32 -1.47 15.71
CA PRO A 87 9.26 -2.42 15.44
C PRO A 87 8.22 -1.86 14.45
N SER A 88 7.78 -2.71 13.51
CA SER A 88 6.71 -2.33 12.59
C SER A 88 5.44 -1.89 13.33
N THR A 89 4.79 -0.86 12.80
CA THR A 89 3.43 -0.46 13.23
C THR A 89 2.40 -0.86 12.19
N PHE A 90 1.13 -0.96 12.59
CA PHE A 90 0.08 -1.50 11.71
C PHE A 90 -1.13 -0.57 11.62
N GLY A 91 -1.65 -0.43 10.42
CA GLY A 91 -2.89 0.29 10.12
C GLY A 91 -3.84 -0.53 9.25
N GLY A 92 -5.10 -0.11 9.20
CA GLY A 92 -6.05 -0.58 8.20
C GLY A 92 -6.07 0.34 6.98
N GLY A 93 -6.60 -0.16 5.87
CA GLY A 93 -6.85 0.67 4.70
C GLY A 93 -7.60 -0.03 3.59
N TRP A 94 -7.73 0.68 2.47
CA TRP A 94 -8.29 0.18 1.23
C TRP A 94 -7.21 0.12 0.16
N LEU A 95 -7.03 -1.05 -0.46
CA LEU A 95 -6.21 -1.21 -1.65
C LEU A 95 -7.12 -1.12 -2.88
N TYR A 96 -6.79 -0.23 -3.82
CA TYR A 96 -7.49 0.01 -5.07
C TYR A 96 -6.69 -0.56 -6.23
N HIS A 97 -7.36 -1.34 -7.09
CA HIS A 97 -6.76 -2.07 -8.20
C HIS A 97 -7.76 -2.25 -9.35
N ASN A 98 -7.24 -2.55 -10.55
CA ASN A 98 -8.02 -2.74 -11.78
C ASN A 98 -8.05 -4.21 -12.21
#